data_AF-A0A0N4TBI6-F1
#
_entry.id   AF-A0A0N4TBI6-F1
#
_cell.length_a   1.000
_cell.length_b   1.000
_cell.length_c   1.000
_cell.angle_alpha   90.00
_cell.angle_beta   90.00
_cell.angle_gamma   90.00
#
_symmetry.space_group_name_H-M   'P 1'
#
loop_
_entity.id
_entity.type
_entity.pdbx_description
1 polymer ?
#
loop_
_entity_poly.entity_id
_entity_poly.type
_entity_poly.pdbx_seq_one_letter_code
_entity_poly.pdbx_strand_id
1 'polypeptide(L)'
;RDDHSFSAFGQSDKHGSTWLTAFVVRSFKQAQQFIFIDEHILQESIAFLNAQQQQENGAFAERGEVHHKAMQGGAAEGGVSLTAYVYIALLENGVRDDKAQYYLEQHLEEIKDDPYALAIVTYVFHLANSSRKEEALEMLESHKKENADGVYWSTKIGQEKPKDTQHYFYQPRPADVEMTAYVLLTYMIRDDTDKALPLVRWLTSQRNAYGGFSSTQVGLSHTYYGNYCLIHN
;
A
#
# COMPACT_ATOMS: atom_id res chain seq x y z
N ARG A 1 15.24 8.23 14.85
CA ARG A 1 15.14 8.61 16.28
C ARG A 1 16.05 7.67 17.08
N ASP A 2 16.21 7.85 18.40
CA ASP A 2 17.15 7.05 19.21
C ASP A 2 16.71 5.58 19.34
N ASP A 3 15.44 5.29 19.03
CA ASP A 3 14.83 3.96 18.91
C ASP A 3 14.76 3.46 17.45
N HIS A 4 15.49 4.11 16.53
CA HIS A 4 15.55 3.77 15.10
C HIS A 4 14.20 3.81 14.36
N SER A 5 13.22 4.49 14.95
CA SER A 5 11.96 4.85 14.31
C SER A 5 12.05 6.15 13.51
N PHE A 6 11.11 6.32 12.59
CA PHE A 6 10.90 7.54 11.82
C PHE A 6 9.61 8.23 12.26
N SER A 7 9.62 9.56 12.32
CA SER A 7 8.42 10.37 12.57
C SER A 7 8.47 11.64 11.72
N ALA A 8 7.29 12.24 11.46
CA ALA A 8 7.17 13.38 10.56
C ALA A 8 7.88 14.63 11.09
N PHE A 9 7.94 14.80 12.41
CA PHE A 9 8.61 15.93 13.07
C PHE A 9 9.85 15.51 13.87
N GLY A 10 10.42 14.34 13.58
CA GLY A 10 11.67 13.88 14.19
C GLY A 10 11.57 13.77 15.70
N GLN A 11 12.51 14.33 16.45
CA GLN A 11 12.54 14.25 17.92
C GLN A 11 11.43 15.06 18.61
N SER A 12 10.68 15.89 17.87
CA SER A 12 9.57 16.68 18.43
C SER A 12 8.32 15.84 18.69
N ASP A 13 8.16 14.70 18.02
CA ASP A 13 7.05 13.78 18.29
C ASP A 13 7.33 12.92 19.54
N LYS A 14 6.28 12.62 20.31
CA LYS A 14 6.42 11.78 21.51
C LYS A 14 6.80 10.34 21.19
N HIS A 15 6.34 9.83 20.04
CA HIS A 15 6.58 8.46 19.59
C HIS A 15 6.90 8.45 18.09
N GLY A 16 7.68 7.46 17.63
CA GLY A 16 7.84 7.18 16.21
C GLY A 16 6.56 6.66 15.58
N SER A 17 6.37 6.91 14.27
CA SER A 17 5.23 6.37 13.53
C SER A 17 5.57 4.98 12.99
N THR A 18 4.71 4.01 13.29
CA THR A 18 4.78 2.65 12.76
C THR A 18 4.66 2.68 11.24
N TRP A 19 3.67 3.42 10.73
CA TRP A 19 3.45 3.55 9.30
C TRP A 19 4.65 4.16 8.57
N LEU A 20 5.17 5.29 9.07
CA LEU A 20 6.28 5.98 8.42
C LEU A 20 7.56 5.14 8.48
N THR A 21 7.78 4.44 9.59
CA THR A 21 8.93 3.54 9.70
C THR A 21 8.85 2.40 8.69
N ALA A 22 7.68 1.79 8.51
CA ALA A 22 7.47 0.76 7.49
C ALA A 22 7.68 1.31 6.07
N PHE A 23 7.20 2.54 5.78
CA PHE A 23 7.42 3.20 4.50
C PHE A 23 8.91 3.40 4.20
N VAL A 24 9.69 3.88 5.19
CA VAL A 24 11.13 4.09 5.04
C VAL A 24 11.88 2.77 4.87
N VAL A 25 11.55 1.75 5.65
CA VAL A 25 12.16 0.41 5.54
C VAL A 25 11.96 -0.17 4.15
N ARG A 26 10.76 -0.06 3.57
CA ARG A 26 10.52 -0.44 2.16
C ARG A 26 11.40 0.39 1.22
N SER A 27 11.41 1.71 1.40
CA SER A 27 12.15 2.65 0.54
C SER A 27 13.62 2.32 0.47
N PHE A 28 14.21 2.06 1.62
CA PHE A 28 15.60 1.70 1.76
C PHE A 28 15.88 0.34 1.15
N LYS A 29 15.03 -0.67 1.41
CA LYS A 29 15.18 -2.00 0.82
C LYS A 29 15.18 -1.97 -0.70
N GLN A 30 14.30 -1.16 -1.30
CA GLN A 30 14.20 -1.02 -2.74
C GLN A 30 15.37 -0.23 -3.32
N ALA A 31 15.85 0.80 -2.61
CA ALA A 31 17.00 1.60 -3.02
C ALA A 31 18.34 0.85 -2.92
N GLN A 32 18.44 -0.21 -2.11
CA GLN A 32 19.65 -1.04 -1.96
C GLN A 32 20.20 -1.57 -3.29
N GLN A 33 19.36 -1.74 -4.31
CA GLN A 33 19.81 -2.20 -5.63
C GLN A 33 20.57 -1.13 -6.42
N PHE A 34 20.45 0.15 -6.04
CA PHE A 34 21.01 1.30 -6.76
C PHE A 34 22.04 2.09 -5.95
N ILE A 35 21.87 2.14 -4.63
CA ILE A 35 22.73 2.90 -3.71
C ILE A 35 23.04 2.08 -2.46
N PHE A 36 24.17 2.37 -1.83
CA PHE A 36 24.52 1.76 -0.56
C PHE A 36 23.56 2.23 0.54
N ILE A 37 22.97 1.26 1.25
CA ILE A 37 22.17 1.48 2.46
C ILE A 37 22.73 0.55 3.53
N ASP A 38 23.03 1.10 4.70
CA ASP A 38 23.49 0.33 5.85
C ASP A 38 22.40 -0.64 6.33
N GLU A 39 22.71 -1.94 6.31
CA GLU A 39 21.80 -3.00 6.75
C GLU A 39 21.46 -2.90 8.24
N HIS A 40 22.33 -2.32 9.05
CA HIS A 40 22.08 -2.14 10.48
C HIS A 40 20.86 -1.22 10.72
N ILE A 41 20.73 -0.16 9.91
CA ILE A 41 19.59 0.75 9.99
C ILE A 41 18.29 0.00 9.68
N LEU A 42 18.29 -0.87 8.67
CA LEU A 42 17.13 -1.70 8.32
C LEU A 42 16.77 -2.67 9.46
N GLN A 43 17.77 -3.36 10.03
CA GLN A 43 17.56 -4.32 11.10
C GLN A 43 16.98 -3.66 12.36
N GLU A 44 17.50 -2.51 12.76
CA GLU A 44 17.00 -1.77 13.92
C GLU A 44 15.61 -1.20 13.69
N SER A 45 15.33 -0.66 12.51
CA SER A 45 13.98 -0.19 12.16
C SER A 45 12.97 -1.35 12.08
N ILE A 46 13.37 -2.54 11.63
CA ILE A 46 12.53 -3.75 11.67
C ILE A 46 12.29 -4.17 13.13
N ALA A 47 13.31 -4.14 13.98
CA ALA A 47 13.16 -4.44 15.41
C ALA A 47 12.17 -3.46 16.09
N PHE A 48 12.21 -2.18 15.73
CA PHE A 48 11.23 -1.20 16.16
C PHE A 48 9.81 -1.57 15.71
N LEU A 49 9.61 -1.95 14.43
CA LEU A 49 8.30 -2.36 13.92
C LEU A 49 7.75 -3.56 14.69
N ASN A 50 8.57 -4.60 14.90
CA ASN A 50 8.19 -5.78 15.67
C ASN A 50 7.78 -5.43 17.11
N ALA A 51 8.40 -4.42 17.72
CA ALA A 51 8.01 -3.93 19.04
C ALA A 51 6.64 -3.22 19.08
N GLN A 52 6.08 -2.85 17.90
CA GLN A 52 4.72 -2.29 17.79
C GLN A 52 3.64 -3.37 17.58
N GLN A 53 4.03 -4.64 17.44
CA GLN A 53 3.08 -5.74 17.28
C GLN A 53 2.39 -6.07 18.61
N GLN A 54 1.06 -6.10 18.59
CA GLN A 54 0.22 -6.52 19.69
C GLN A 54 0.35 -8.03 19.90
N GLN A 55 0.59 -8.45 21.14
CA GLN A 55 0.84 -9.86 21.44
C GLN A 55 -0.44 -10.70 21.42
N GLU A 56 -1.60 -10.08 21.66
CA GLU A 56 -2.88 -10.77 21.81
C GLU A 56 -3.44 -11.25 20.46
N ASN A 57 -3.30 -10.43 19.40
CA ASN A 57 -3.96 -10.66 18.12
C ASN A 57 -3.01 -10.63 16.91
N GLY A 58 -1.76 -10.18 17.05
CA GLY A 58 -0.80 -10.08 15.94
C GLY A 58 -0.89 -8.81 15.09
N ALA A 59 -1.80 -7.88 15.42
CA ALA A 59 -1.95 -6.61 14.72
C ALA A 59 -0.81 -5.64 15.06
N PHE A 60 -0.49 -4.74 14.13
CA PHE A 60 0.41 -3.61 14.43
C PHE A 60 -0.38 -2.40 14.89
N ALA A 61 0.06 -1.81 16.00
CA ALA A 61 -0.49 -0.56 16.52
C ALA A 61 0.26 0.64 15.97
N GLU A 62 -0.45 1.74 15.77
CA GLU A 62 0.17 3.04 15.50
C GLU A 62 0.32 3.81 16.81
N ARG A 63 1.54 4.29 17.10
CA ARG A 63 1.84 5.08 18.30
C ARG A 63 2.19 6.54 17.98
N GLY A 64 2.57 6.83 16.74
CA GLY A 64 2.88 8.18 16.26
C GLY A 64 1.74 8.82 15.47
N GLU A 65 1.94 10.04 15.00
CA GLU A 65 0.96 10.68 14.11
C GLU A 65 1.02 10.08 12.70
N VAL A 66 -0.14 9.71 12.16
CA VAL A 66 -0.29 9.28 10.76
C VAL A 66 -0.78 10.45 9.92
N HIS A 67 -0.12 10.69 8.80
CA HIS A 67 -0.55 11.68 7.82
C HIS A 67 -1.16 11.06 6.55
N HIS A 68 -1.27 9.71 6.49
CA HIS A 68 -1.84 8.99 5.36
C HIS A 68 -3.37 8.86 5.45
N LYS A 69 -4.10 9.84 4.91
CA LYS A 69 -5.57 9.94 5.02
C LYS A 69 -6.35 8.72 4.52
N ALA A 70 -5.87 8.03 3.48
CA ALA A 70 -6.54 6.83 2.96
C ALA A 70 -6.42 5.64 3.90
N MET A 71 -5.34 5.56 4.69
CA MET A 71 -5.18 4.53 5.74
C MET A 71 -5.85 4.93 7.06
N GLN A 72 -6.13 6.23 7.25
CA GLN A 72 -6.93 6.73 8.38
C GLN A 72 -8.43 6.48 8.21
N GLY A 73 -8.90 6.31 6.98
CA GLY A 73 -10.30 6.00 6.67
C GLY A 73 -10.64 4.54 6.98
N GLY A 74 -10.75 4.21 8.27
CA GLY A 74 -11.20 2.90 8.76
C GLY A 74 -10.44 2.37 9.98
N ALA A 75 -9.19 2.81 10.16
CA ALA A 75 -8.27 2.25 11.16
C ALA A 75 -7.33 3.31 11.77
N ALA A 76 -7.87 4.47 12.17
CA ALA A 76 -7.09 5.59 12.70
C ALA A 76 -6.29 5.26 13.99
N GLU A 77 -6.40 4.05 14.56
CA GLU A 77 -5.69 3.60 15.77
C GLU A 77 -4.86 2.30 15.55
N GLY A 78 -4.66 1.88 14.31
CA GLY A 78 -4.20 0.53 13.97
C GLY A 78 -5.34 -0.36 13.50
N GLY A 79 -5.02 -1.42 12.75
CA GLY A 79 -6.02 -2.29 12.13
C GLY A 79 -5.49 -3.07 10.93
N VAL A 80 -6.40 -3.62 10.12
CA VAL A 80 -6.10 -4.52 9.01
C VAL A 80 -5.17 -3.89 7.97
N SER A 81 -5.46 -2.68 7.50
CA SER A 81 -4.67 -2.00 6.47
C SER A 81 -3.24 -1.65 6.94
N LEU A 82 -3.08 -1.19 8.18
CA LEU A 82 -1.75 -0.92 8.75
C LEU A 82 -0.96 -2.22 8.92
N THR A 83 -1.60 -3.26 9.45
CA THR A 83 -0.96 -4.57 9.65
C THR A 83 -0.51 -5.16 8.31
N ALA A 84 -1.35 -5.09 7.29
CA ALA A 84 -0.99 -5.51 5.93
C ALA A 84 0.18 -4.69 5.39
N TYR A 85 0.17 -3.37 5.58
CA TYR A 85 1.23 -2.48 5.13
C TYR A 85 2.58 -2.77 5.78
N VAL A 86 2.60 -2.95 7.11
CA VAL A 86 3.80 -3.32 7.87
C VAL A 86 4.27 -4.70 7.44
N TYR A 87 3.35 -5.66 7.26
CA TYR A 87 3.72 -7.01 6.85
C TYR A 87 4.35 -7.05 5.45
N ILE A 88 3.86 -6.24 4.50
CA ILE A 88 4.52 -6.06 3.20
C ILE A 88 5.98 -5.58 3.39
N ALA A 89 6.20 -4.60 4.28
CA ALA A 89 7.55 -4.09 4.56
C ALA A 89 8.48 -5.18 5.11
N LEU A 90 7.97 -6.02 6.00
CA LEU A 90 8.70 -7.16 6.55
C LEU A 90 9.03 -8.19 5.46
N LEU A 91 8.04 -8.56 4.63
CA LEU A 91 8.21 -9.53 3.54
C LEU A 91 9.22 -9.05 2.49
N GLU A 92 9.19 -7.77 2.09
CA GLU A 92 10.18 -7.19 1.17
C GLU A 92 11.61 -7.24 1.74
N ASN A 93 11.74 -7.28 3.07
CA ASN A 93 13.01 -7.46 3.79
C ASN A 93 13.30 -8.93 4.15
N GLY A 94 12.52 -9.89 3.64
CA GLY A 94 12.72 -11.33 3.88
C GLY A 94 12.28 -11.80 5.26
N VAL A 95 11.52 -11.00 6.00
CA VAL A 95 11.00 -11.32 7.34
C VAL A 95 9.57 -11.82 7.22
N ARG A 96 9.33 -13.07 7.62
CA ARG A 96 7.98 -13.65 7.74
C ARG A 96 7.42 -13.39 9.14
N ASP A 97 6.12 -13.17 9.20
CA ASP A 97 5.39 -12.90 10.44
C ASP A 97 4.05 -13.65 10.42
N ASP A 98 4.06 -14.84 11.03
CA ASP A 98 2.90 -15.72 11.07
C ASP A 98 1.74 -15.11 11.88
N LYS A 99 2.03 -14.25 12.86
CA LYS A 99 1.00 -13.58 13.67
C LYS A 99 0.28 -12.52 12.85
N ALA A 100 1.03 -11.71 12.11
CA ALA A 100 0.45 -10.72 11.19
C ALA A 100 -0.35 -11.41 10.08
N GLN A 101 0.17 -12.50 9.50
CA GLN A 101 -0.57 -13.28 8.51
C GLN A 101 -1.87 -13.84 9.08
N TYR A 102 -1.82 -14.50 10.25
CA TYR A 102 -3.00 -15.04 10.90
C TYR A 102 -4.05 -13.96 11.21
N TYR A 103 -3.61 -12.81 11.73
CA TYR A 103 -4.50 -11.67 11.98
C TYR A 103 -5.26 -11.25 10.72
N LEU A 104 -4.54 -11.02 9.61
CA LEU A 104 -5.14 -10.60 8.35
C LEU A 104 -6.07 -11.68 7.78
N GLU A 105 -5.69 -12.95 7.89
CA GLU A 105 -6.53 -14.07 7.49
C GLU A 105 -7.82 -14.09 8.31
N GLN A 106 -7.83 -13.81 9.61
CA GLN A 106 -9.06 -13.78 10.41
C GLN A 106 -9.99 -12.60 10.05
N HIS A 107 -9.44 -11.47 9.65
CA HIS A 107 -10.21 -10.23 9.43
C HIS A 107 -10.56 -9.98 7.95
N LEU A 108 -10.31 -10.95 7.04
CA LEU A 108 -10.60 -10.79 5.61
C LEU A 108 -12.08 -10.48 5.34
N GLU A 109 -13.00 -11.15 6.03
CA GLU A 109 -14.45 -10.93 5.86
C GLU A 109 -14.89 -9.53 6.30
N GLU A 110 -14.20 -8.96 7.29
CA GLU A 110 -14.53 -7.65 7.86
C GLU A 110 -14.25 -6.53 6.87
N ILE A 111 -13.26 -6.72 6.01
CA ILE A 111 -12.83 -5.73 5.01
C ILE A 111 -13.46 -5.95 3.64
N LYS A 112 -14.37 -6.92 3.47
CA LYS A 112 -14.93 -7.27 2.14
C LYS A 112 -15.58 -6.11 1.39
N ASP A 113 -16.07 -5.10 2.11
CA ASP A 113 -16.72 -3.91 1.57
C ASP A 113 -15.78 -2.69 1.52
N ASP A 114 -14.50 -2.86 1.85
CA ASP A 114 -13.44 -1.87 1.73
C ASP A 114 -12.43 -2.29 0.64
N PRO A 115 -12.61 -1.80 -0.61
CA PRO A 115 -11.72 -2.12 -1.72
C PRO A 115 -10.26 -1.75 -1.45
N TYR A 116 -10.00 -0.69 -0.67
CA TYR A 116 -8.65 -0.23 -0.41
C TYR A 116 -7.91 -1.18 0.52
N ALA A 117 -8.55 -1.57 1.62
CA ALA A 117 -8.02 -2.60 2.51
C ALA A 117 -7.84 -3.94 1.78
N LEU A 118 -8.85 -4.35 0.99
CA LEU A 118 -8.80 -5.59 0.20
C LEU A 118 -7.62 -5.61 -0.77
N ALA A 119 -7.32 -4.51 -1.45
CA ALA A 119 -6.22 -4.49 -2.41
C ALA A 119 -4.85 -4.72 -1.73
N ILE A 120 -4.62 -4.07 -0.59
CA ILE A 120 -3.38 -4.23 0.18
C ILE A 120 -3.28 -5.64 0.77
N VAL A 121 -4.38 -6.16 1.33
CA VAL A 121 -4.43 -7.51 1.91
C VAL A 121 -4.26 -8.59 0.85
N THR A 122 -4.90 -8.44 -0.31
CA THR A 122 -4.76 -9.39 -1.42
C THR A 122 -3.31 -9.44 -1.88
N TYR A 123 -2.66 -8.29 -2.02
CA TYR A 123 -1.25 -8.23 -2.39
C TYR A 123 -0.36 -8.93 -1.36
N VAL A 124 -0.54 -8.65 -0.06
CA VAL A 124 0.29 -9.27 0.98
C VAL A 124 0.05 -10.78 1.07
N PHE A 125 -1.17 -11.26 0.85
CA PHE A 125 -1.46 -12.69 0.78
C PHE A 125 -0.77 -13.39 -0.39
N HIS A 126 -0.65 -12.73 -1.55
CA HIS A 126 0.11 -13.26 -2.67
C HIS A 126 1.61 -13.27 -2.39
N LEU A 127 2.15 -12.19 -1.81
CA LEU A 127 3.56 -12.13 -1.39
C LEU A 127 3.92 -13.21 -0.35
N ALA A 128 3.07 -13.40 0.67
CA ALA A 128 3.31 -14.33 1.76
C ALA A 128 3.02 -15.80 1.37
N ASN A 129 2.31 -16.01 0.25
CA ASN A 129 1.70 -17.28 -0.15
C ASN A 129 0.70 -17.83 0.88
N SER A 130 -0.23 -16.97 1.30
CA SER A 130 -1.33 -17.33 2.23
C SER A 130 -2.31 -18.33 1.58
N SER A 131 -2.97 -19.13 2.42
CA SER A 131 -4.04 -20.06 2.02
C SER A 131 -5.31 -19.33 1.54
N ARG A 132 -5.57 -18.11 2.03
CA ARG A 132 -6.75 -17.29 1.66
C ARG A 132 -6.53 -16.36 0.46
N LYS A 133 -5.39 -16.47 -0.24
CA LYS A 133 -5.02 -15.54 -1.32
C LYS A 133 -6.01 -15.52 -2.49
N GLU A 134 -6.58 -16.67 -2.86
CA GLU A 134 -7.56 -16.75 -3.96
C GLU A 134 -8.91 -16.15 -3.55
N GLU A 135 -9.35 -16.42 -2.32
CA GLU A 135 -10.57 -15.87 -1.76
C GLU A 135 -10.50 -14.33 -1.66
N ALA A 136 -9.38 -13.78 -1.17
CA ALA A 136 -9.17 -12.34 -1.13
C ALA A 136 -9.20 -11.71 -2.53
N LEU A 137 -8.61 -12.39 -3.53
CA LEU A 137 -8.63 -11.93 -4.91
C LEU A 137 -10.05 -11.96 -5.51
N GLU A 138 -10.84 -12.99 -5.22
CA GLU A 138 -12.23 -13.08 -5.66
C GLU A 138 -13.07 -11.93 -5.07
N MET A 139 -12.92 -11.65 -3.78
CA MET A 139 -13.56 -10.50 -3.14
C MET A 139 -13.13 -9.18 -3.77
N LEU A 140 -11.83 -9.00 -4.01
CA LEU A 140 -11.29 -7.79 -4.65
C LEU A 140 -11.83 -7.61 -6.08
N GLU A 141 -11.90 -8.67 -6.87
CA GLU A 141 -12.43 -8.64 -8.25
C GLU A 141 -13.91 -8.25 -8.31
N SER A 142 -14.69 -8.53 -7.26
CA SER A 142 -16.09 -8.06 -7.19
C SER A 142 -16.23 -6.53 -7.19
N HIS A 143 -15.16 -5.81 -6.81
CA HIS A 143 -15.09 -4.35 -6.80
C HIS A 143 -14.47 -3.74 -8.07
N LYS A 144 -14.14 -4.57 -9.05
CA LYS A 144 -13.53 -4.17 -10.31
C LYS A 144 -14.39 -3.13 -11.03
N LYS A 145 -13.75 -2.07 -11.51
CA LYS A 145 -14.37 -1.07 -12.40
C LYS A 145 -13.64 -1.06 -13.74
N GLU A 146 -14.39 -0.72 -14.79
CA GLU A 146 -13.87 -0.68 -16.14
C GLU A 146 -14.43 0.54 -16.87
N ASN A 147 -13.56 1.22 -17.61
CA ASN A 147 -13.92 2.33 -18.48
C ASN A 147 -13.09 2.29 -19.77
N ALA A 148 -13.23 3.32 -20.62
CA ALA A 148 -12.50 3.40 -21.89
C ALA A 148 -10.96 3.44 -21.72
N ASP A 149 -10.47 3.87 -20.55
CA ASP A 149 -9.06 4.02 -20.24
C ASP A 149 -8.45 2.74 -19.64
N GLY A 150 -9.28 1.77 -19.22
CA GLY A 150 -8.86 0.45 -18.74
C GLY A 150 -9.62 -0.02 -17.50
N VAL A 151 -8.97 -0.88 -16.72
CA VAL A 151 -9.53 -1.50 -15.50
C VAL A 151 -8.91 -0.86 -14.26
N TYR A 152 -9.73 -0.59 -13.25
CA TYR A 152 -9.30 0.10 -12.03
C TYR A 152 -10.18 -0.19 -10.81
N TRP A 153 -9.70 0.22 -9.64
CA TRP A 153 -10.46 0.17 -8.38
C TRP A 153 -10.65 1.58 -7.82
N SER A 154 -11.75 1.83 -7.11
CA SER A 154 -11.98 3.12 -6.45
C SER A 154 -12.84 3.01 -5.19
N THR A 155 -12.51 3.84 -4.19
CA THR A 155 -13.13 3.89 -2.84
C THR A 155 -14.59 4.39 -2.80
N LYS A 156 -15.19 4.81 -3.92
CA LYS A 156 -16.60 5.27 -3.95
C LYS A 156 -17.54 4.22 -4.52
N ILE A 157 -18.63 3.93 -3.81
CA ILE A 157 -19.86 3.37 -4.37
C ILE A 157 -20.67 4.56 -4.91
N GLY A 158 -20.81 4.67 -6.24
CA GLY A 158 -21.73 5.62 -6.88
C GLY A 158 -21.11 6.91 -7.46
N GLN A 159 -21.52 7.16 -8.71
CA GLN A 159 -21.30 8.31 -9.60
C GLN A 159 -19.84 8.75 -9.81
N GLU A 160 -19.24 8.23 -10.88
CA GLU A 160 -18.25 9.00 -11.65
C GLU A 160 -18.86 10.38 -11.90
N LYS A 161 -18.23 11.44 -11.37
CA LYS A 161 -18.59 12.78 -11.84
C LYS A 161 -18.35 12.74 -13.36
N PRO A 162 -19.30 13.19 -14.19
CA PRO A 162 -19.06 13.34 -15.61
C PRO A 162 -17.71 14.04 -15.78
N LYS A 163 -16.89 13.60 -16.75
CA LYS A 163 -15.77 14.42 -17.25
C LYS A 163 -16.42 15.69 -17.82
N ASP A 164 -16.79 16.63 -16.96
CA ASP A 164 -17.44 17.86 -17.36
C ASP A 164 -16.40 18.60 -18.18
N THR A 165 -16.65 18.63 -19.48
CA THR A 165 -15.77 19.18 -20.52
C THR A 165 -15.49 20.67 -20.36
N GLN A 166 -15.95 21.29 -19.26
CA GLN A 166 -15.69 22.68 -18.88
C GLN A 166 -14.62 22.82 -17.78
N HIS A 167 -14.20 21.74 -17.12
CA HIS A 167 -13.13 21.76 -16.13
C HIS A 167 -11.97 20.87 -16.55
N TYR A 168 -10.86 21.49 -16.94
CA TYR A 168 -9.54 20.89 -17.28
C TYR A 168 -8.89 20.03 -16.16
N PHE A 169 -9.63 19.64 -15.12
CA PHE A 169 -9.10 19.03 -13.90
C PHE A 169 -9.95 17.86 -13.39
N TYR A 170 -10.43 16.97 -14.27
CA TYR A 170 -10.79 15.62 -13.82
C TYR A 170 -9.49 14.90 -13.42
N GLN A 171 -9.29 14.70 -12.11
CA GLN A 171 -8.10 14.06 -11.56
C GLN A 171 -8.54 12.83 -10.75
N PRO A 172 -8.02 11.62 -11.05
CA PRO A 172 -8.24 10.45 -10.20
C PRO A 172 -7.68 10.71 -8.80
N ARG A 173 -8.31 10.12 -7.77
CA ARG A 173 -7.83 10.31 -6.40
C ARG A 173 -6.55 9.50 -6.16
N PRO A 174 -5.58 10.05 -5.41
CA PRO A 174 -4.39 9.35 -4.91
C PRO A 174 -4.58 7.88 -4.51
N ALA A 175 -5.64 7.60 -3.75
CA ALA A 175 -5.96 6.27 -3.25
C ALA A 175 -6.41 5.29 -4.34
N ASP A 176 -7.05 5.76 -5.41
CA ASP A 176 -7.52 4.91 -6.51
C ASP A 176 -6.31 4.41 -7.34
N VAL A 177 -5.29 5.27 -7.52
CA VAL A 177 -4.02 4.92 -8.18
C VAL A 177 -3.23 3.91 -7.34
N GLU A 178 -3.06 4.18 -6.04
CA GLU A 178 -2.35 3.28 -5.13
C GLU A 178 -3.02 1.91 -5.05
N MET A 179 -4.34 1.87 -4.89
CA MET A 179 -5.10 0.63 -4.85
C MET A 179 -4.96 -0.17 -6.15
N THR A 180 -5.13 0.48 -7.30
CA THR A 180 -4.98 -0.19 -8.60
C THR A 180 -3.54 -0.68 -8.83
N ALA A 181 -2.53 0.02 -8.29
CA ALA A 181 -1.15 -0.43 -8.31
C ALA A 181 -0.94 -1.71 -7.48
N TYR A 182 -1.53 -1.82 -6.29
CA TYR A 182 -1.50 -3.07 -5.52
C TYR A 182 -2.17 -4.24 -6.25
N VAL A 183 -3.28 -3.99 -6.94
CA VAL A 183 -3.93 -5.02 -7.76
C VAL A 183 -3.03 -5.45 -8.93
N LEU A 184 -2.38 -4.50 -9.59
CA LEU A 184 -1.40 -4.79 -10.65
C LEU A 184 -0.25 -5.65 -10.10
N LEU A 185 0.34 -5.27 -8.96
CA LEU A 185 1.42 -6.05 -8.33
C LEU A 185 0.97 -7.47 -7.97
N THR A 186 -0.28 -7.63 -7.54
CA THR A 186 -0.90 -8.94 -7.29
C THR A 186 -0.93 -9.78 -8.57
N TYR A 187 -1.37 -9.20 -9.69
CA TYR A 187 -1.39 -9.91 -10.97
C TYR A 187 0.00 -10.22 -11.51
N MET A 188 0.99 -9.37 -11.25
CA MET A 188 2.39 -9.64 -11.59
C MET A 188 2.94 -10.84 -10.83
N ILE A 189 2.64 -10.99 -9.53
CA ILE A 189 3.06 -12.17 -8.74
C ILE A 189 2.44 -13.47 -9.32
N ARG A 190 1.26 -13.36 -9.94
CA ARG A 190 0.56 -14.50 -10.54
C ARG A 190 0.98 -14.78 -11.99
N ASP A 191 1.87 -13.95 -12.56
CA ASP A 191 2.21 -13.96 -13.98
C ASP A 191 0.97 -13.81 -14.93
N ASP A 192 -0.13 -13.21 -14.44
CA ASP A 192 -1.37 -13.02 -15.18
C ASP A 192 -1.32 -11.73 -16.02
N THR A 193 -0.58 -11.81 -17.13
CA THR A 193 -0.33 -10.65 -18.01
C THR A 193 -1.61 -10.13 -18.67
N ASP A 194 -2.56 -11.03 -18.97
CA ASP A 194 -3.82 -10.69 -19.62
C ASP A 194 -4.67 -9.78 -18.73
N LYS A 195 -4.72 -10.07 -17.42
CA LYS A 195 -5.37 -9.20 -16.46
C LYS A 195 -4.55 -7.97 -16.09
N ALA A 196 -3.23 -8.08 -16.06
CA ALA A 196 -2.34 -6.95 -15.72
C ALA A 196 -2.39 -5.82 -16.76
N LEU A 197 -2.45 -6.14 -18.05
CA LEU A 197 -2.31 -5.16 -19.13
C LEU A 197 -3.39 -4.05 -19.13
N PRO A 198 -4.69 -4.34 -18.94
CA PRO A 198 -5.72 -3.31 -18.77
C PRO A 198 -5.49 -2.36 -17.58
N LEU A 199 -4.87 -2.83 -16.49
CA LEU A 199 -4.53 -2.00 -15.33
C LEU A 199 -3.38 -1.06 -15.66
N VAL A 200 -2.35 -1.56 -16.36
CA VAL A 200 -1.22 -0.72 -16.83
C VAL A 200 -1.71 0.40 -17.74
N ARG A 201 -2.66 0.11 -18.64
CA ARG A 201 -3.27 1.14 -19.51
C ARG A 201 -3.94 2.24 -18.69
N TRP A 202 -4.76 1.85 -17.71
CA TRP A 202 -5.45 2.82 -16.86
C TRP A 202 -4.49 3.63 -15.99
N LEU A 203 -3.49 2.99 -15.37
CA LEU A 203 -2.48 3.69 -14.56
C LEU A 203 -1.67 4.68 -15.41
N THR A 204 -1.35 4.31 -16.66
CA THR A 204 -0.62 5.17 -17.59
C THR A 204 -1.47 6.37 -18.02
N SER A 205 -2.77 6.18 -18.25
CA SER A 205 -3.68 7.28 -18.61
C SER A 205 -3.91 8.28 -17.46
N GLN A 206 -3.64 7.87 -16.22
CA GLN A 206 -3.74 8.76 -15.06
C GLN A 206 -2.51 9.70 -14.90
N ARG A 207 -1.43 9.52 -15.68
CA ARG A 207 -0.24 10.38 -15.63
C ARG A 207 -0.51 11.72 -16.32
N ASN A 208 -0.04 12.81 -15.73
CA ASN A 208 -0.04 14.11 -16.42
C ASN A 208 1.07 14.16 -17.50
N ALA A 209 1.05 15.18 -18.37
CA ALA A 209 1.99 15.35 -19.49
C ALA A 209 3.49 15.42 -19.11
N TYR A 210 3.81 15.51 -17.81
CA TYR A 210 5.19 15.55 -17.29
C TYR A 210 5.57 14.26 -16.55
N GLY A 211 4.76 13.20 -16.67
CA GLY A 211 5.06 11.88 -16.14
C GLY A 211 4.82 11.71 -14.63
N GLY A 212 4.26 12.70 -13.95
CA GLY A 212 3.93 12.64 -12.52
C GLY A 212 2.43 12.47 -12.24
N PHE A 213 2.11 12.05 -11.01
CA PHE A 213 0.77 12.15 -10.43
C PHE A 213 0.72 13.40 -9.55
N SER A 214 -0.26 14.29 -9.74
CA SER A 214 -0.18 15.66 -9.19
C SER A 214 -0.52 15.76 -7.70
N SER A 215 0.50 15.99 -6.86
CA SER A 215 0.48 16.89 -5.69
C SER A 215 1.90 17.11 -5.16
N THR A 216 2.32 18.37 -5.01
CA THR A 216 3.63 18.79 -4.49
C THR A 216 3.82 18.52 -2.99
N GLN A 217 2.81 18.00 -2.28
CA GLN A 217 2.95 17.47 -0.91
C GLN A 217 2.84 15.94 -0.85
N VAL A 218 2.64 15.27 -1.99
CA VAL A 218 2.49 13.81 -2.09
C VAL A 218 3.52 13.28 -3.09
N GLY A 219 4.77 13.74 -2.96
CA GLY A 219 5.87 13.36 -3.84
C GLY A 219 6.52 12.01 -3.51
N LEU A 220 6.35 11.50 -2.29
CA LEU A 220 7.08 10.31 -1.84
C LEU A 220 6.30 9.00 -1.95
N SER A 221 4.97 8.95 -1.87
CA SER A 221 4.22 7.69 -2.12
C SER A 221 3.80 7.55 -3.59
N HIS A 222 3.46 8.65 -4.27
CA HIS A 222 3.00 8.61 -5.67
C HIS A 222 4.07 8.32 -6.70
N THR A 223 5.24 8.94 -6.54
CA THR A 223 6.41 8.61 -7.35
C THR A 223 6.85 7.17 -7.07
N TYR A 224 6.62 6.69 -5.84
CA TYR A 224 7.07 5.39 -5.39
C TYR A 224 6.25 4.27 -6.01
N TYR A 225 4.92 4.18 -5.85
CA TYR A 225 4.13 3.13 -6.51
C TYR A 225 4.00 3.30 -8.03
N GLY A 226 3.93 4.54 -8.51
CA GLY A 226 3.88 4.86 -9.94
C GLY A 226 5.17 4.53 -10.68
N ASN A 227 6.33 4.78 -10.07
CA ASN A 227 7.60 4.35 -10.65
C ASN A 227 7.95 2.90 -10.30
N TYR A 228 7.43 2.29 -9.22
CA TYR A 228 7.70 0.88 -8.92
C TYR A 228 7.19 -0.06 -10.03
N CYS A 229 6.03 0.23 -10.60
CA CYS A 229 5.50 -0.51 -11.75
C CYS A 229 6.25 -0.25 -13.08
N LEU A 230 7.05 0.82 -13.16
CA LEU A 230 7.73 1.25 -14.39
C LEU A 230 9.25 1.05 -14.36
N ILE A 231 9.89 0.95 -13.19
CA ILE A 231 11.34 0.72 -13.05
C ILE A 231 11.67 -0.79 -13.13
N HIS A 232 10.67 -1.66 -13.00
CA HIS A 232 10.82 -3.12 -13.11
C HIS A 232 10.25 -3.71 -14.42
N ASN A 233 10.13 -2.90 -15.47
CA ASN A 233 10.02 -3.33 -16.86
C ASN A 233 11.21 -2.82 -17.68
#